data_AF-A0A0Q4B5J7-F1
#
_entry.id   AF-A0A0Q4B5J7-F1
#
_cell.length_a   1.000
_cell.length_b   1.000
_cell.length_c   1.000
_cell.angle_alpha   90.00
_cell.angle_beta   90.00
_cell.angle_gamma   90.00
#
_symmetry.space_group_name_H-M   'P 1'
#
loop_
_entity.id
_entity.type
_entity.pdbx_description
1 polymer ?
#
loop_
_entity_poly.entity_id
_entity_poly.type
_entity_poly.pdbx_seq_one_letter_code
_entity_poly.pdbx_strand_id
1 'polypeptide(L)'
;MDIARGQYGIKLTQNSYGIDISRYCRYLQNFGYRESDRNLDILANSHPTLTHVFAAGNEQDACSGELATMYGHPGYGSGSTRAKNAIYVGAVNANGAMTSFSSWGPTDDGRMFPTICAKGAGVLSTVSGNAYYLPWVCSAKSPIDNAVRAEDHLNNMEQVTLDSEMLQGVKEVKVEVKGLAVHQGHQSYALVWYYERSTPRLISPTGGMQYAPGGAMFVSLENLQPPYTIELSYDGGASWNAVGRMERNFQHFPARVPADAPLTAKALVRVIGAGGQVAKSNHPFTIAPVPEGLKLEGTACGLDGWSLAWKPVQGAEAGQAALAVYTMQSPDNLSRDGLRVRQVMMGDVVGPSTPSCTFVSEAEDGGVLLYFASGDSGVEGGGWKAVVDMVPSMNPIALTGVEATRLGGDAEANIPVGVRVLNRWKYPQSNVVVNVIGENGYLMLDTLKEVAPGEALYTVGDGLKVRRAEPVFMQVALEGNDTEGADNEMNAYAIYDRYCVPSQLPLKGLSLHSLGVFNTQKELSSSKTGAMRYALTEPQKSTGMRRM
;
A
#
# COMPACT_ATOMS: atom_id res chain seq x y z
N MET A 1 -5.38 -15.61 2.15
CA MET A 1 -4.76 -16.09 0.89
C MET A 1 -3.31 -16.55 1.06
N ASP A 2 -2.46 -15.87 1.84
CA ASP A 2 -1.04 -16.24 2.02
C ASP A 2 -0.77 -17.75 2.22
N ILE A 3 -1.38 -18.37 3.23
CA ILE A 3 -1.27 -19.82 3.52
C ILE A 3 -1.54 -20.68 2.27
N ALA A 4 -2.56 -20.35 1.48
CA ALA A 4 -2.90 -21.08 0.26
C ALA A 4 -1.88 -20.85 -0.87
N ARG A 5 -1.30 -19.64 -0.97
CA ARG A 5 -0.18 -19.35 -1.89
C ARG A 5 1.10 -20.09 -1.47
N GLY A 6 1.36 -20.23 -0.17
CA GLY A 6 2.47 -21.04 0.34
C GLY A 6 2.27 -22.53 0.09
N GLN A 7 1.07 -23.06 0.35
CA GLN A 7 0.75 -24.48 0.27
C GLN A 7 0.57 -25.00 -1.17
N TYR A 8 -0.01 -24.18 -2.06
CA TYR A 8 -0.38 -24.59 -3.43
C TYR A 8 0.33 -23.77 -4.52
N GLY A 9 1.31 -22.94 -4.17
CA GLY A 9 2.14 -22.18 -5.12
C GLY A 9 1.44 -21.04 -5.86
N ILE A 10 0.19 -20.70 -5.48
CA ILE A 10 -0.70 -19.75 -6.18
C ILE A 10 0.02 -18.44 -6.55
N LYS A 11 -0.13 -18.01 -7.81
CA LYS A 11 0.47 -16.79 -8.38
C LYS A 11 -0.55 -15.74 -8.84
N LEU A 12 -1.81 -16.11 -8.94
CA LEU A 12 -2.90 -15.27 -9.43
C LEU A 12 -4.16 -15.58 -8.61
N THR A 13 -4.92 -14.54 -8.24
CA THR A 13 -6.27 -14.69 -7.68
C THR A 13 -7.25 -13.85 -8.49
N GLN A 14 -8.38 -14.43 -8.87
CA GLN A 14 -9.50 -13.72 -9.48
C GLN A 14 -10.58 -13.53 -8.41
N ASN A 15 -11.15 -12.32 -8.31
CA ASN A 15 -12.13 -11.96 -7.29
C ASN A 15 -13.29 -11.15 -7.90
N SER A 16 -14.28 -11.83 -8.47
CA SER A 16 -15.55 -11.21 -8.94
C SER A 16 -16.55 -10.96 -7.79
N TYR A 17 -16.11 -10.30 -6.73
CA TYR A 17 -16.98 -9.88 -5.62
C TYR A 17 -16.58 -8.50 -5.10
N GLY A 18 -17.53 -7.82 -4.45
CA GLY A 18 -17.40 -6.47 -3.90
C GLY A 18 -18.56 -6.17 -2.97
N ILE A 19 -18.68 -4.93 -2.50
CA ILE A 19 -19.82 -4.51 -1.67
C ILE A 19 -20.86 -3.81 -2.54
N ASP A 20 -22.08 -4.35 -2.56
CA ASP A 20 -23.26 -3.73 -3.16
C ASP A 20 -23.58 -2.38 -2.48
N ILE A 21 -23.02 -1.29 -3.02
CA ILE A 21 -23.13 0.06 -2.44
C ILE A 21 -24.56 0.61 -2.51
N SER A 22 -25.41 0.06 -3.40
CA SER A 22 -26.81 0.51 -3.57
C SER A 22 -27.64 0.40 -2.28
N ARG A 23 -27.23 -0.50 -1.38
CA ARG A 23 -27.84 -0.69 -0.05
C ARG A 23 -27.36 0.30 1.00
N TYR A 24 -26.34 1.10 0.71
CA TYR A 24 -25.60 1.90 1.69
C TYR A 24 -25.35 3.36 1.27
N CYS A 25 -26.09 3.90 0.30
CA CYS A 25 -25.87 5.25 -0.26
C CYS A 25 -25.64 6.37 0.79
N ARG A 26 -26.43 6.38 1.88
CA ARG A 26 -26.33 7.34 3.00
C ARG A 26 -25.03 7.26 3.82
N TYR A 27 -24.19 6.28 3.55
CA TYR A 27 -22.94 6.01 4.26
C TYR A 27 -21.73 6.00 3.32
N LEU A 28 -21.85 6.41 2.05
CA LEU A 28 -20.78 6.37 1.06
C LEU A 28 -19.50 7.09 1.50
N GLN A 29 -19.60 8.18 2.26
CA GLN A 29 -18.47 8.88 2.87
C GLN A 29 -17.69 8.05 3.92
N ASN A 30 -18.27 6.95 4.43
CA ASN A 30 -17.60 6.00 5.31
C ASN A 30 -16.94 4.84 4.53
N PHE A 31 -17.24 4.70 3.23
CA PHE A 31 -16.52 3.80 2.34
C PHE A 31 -15.24 4.51 1.89
N GLY A 32 -14.15 4.35 2.64
CA GLY A 32 -12.80 4.72 2.20
C GLY A 32 -11.94 3.50 1.84
N TYR A 33 -10.62 3.68 1.75
CA TYR A 33 -9.64 2.59 1.76
C TYR A 33 -9.65 1.90 3.13
N ARG A 34 -10.05 0.62 3.20
CA ARG A 34 -10.19 -0.14 4.46
C ARG A 34 -9.04 -1.11 4.64
N GLU A 35 -8.93 -1.76 5.79
CA GLU A 35 -7.87 -2.76 5.96
C GLU A 35 -8.13 -4.13 5.32
N SER A 36 -9.33 -4.39 4.78
CA SER A 36 -9.46 -5.42 3.73
C SER A 36 -8.59 -5.10 2.52
N ASP A 37 -8.52 -3.81 2.14
CA ASP A 37 -7.72 -3.30 1.04
C ASP A 37 -6.24 -3.24 1.42
N ARG A 38 -5.90 -2.77 2.64
CA ARG A 38 -4.53 -2.79 3.18
C ARG A 38 -3.95 -4.20 3.30
N ASN A 39 -4.74 -5.20 3.70
CA ASN A 39 -4.25 -6.58 3.79
C ASN A 39 -4.01 -7.21 2.41
N LEU A 40 -4.74 -6.81 1.37
CA LEU A 40 -4.42 -7.17 -0.02
C LEU A 40 -3.12 -6.49 -0.48
N ASP A 41 -2.92 -5.21 -0.15
CA ASP A 41 -1.70 -4.48 -0.51
C ASP A 41 -0.44 -5.03 0.20
N ILE A 42 -0.53 -5.33 1.49
CA ILE A 42 0.53 -6.01 2.26
C ILE A 42 0.80 -7.40 1.68
N LEU A 43 -0.23 -8.14 1.28
CA LEU A 43 -0.05 -9.47 0.70
C LEU A 43 0.63 -9.42 -0.68
N ALA A 44 0.26 -8.46 -1.53
CA ALA A 44 0.94 -8.23 -2.81
C ALA A 44 2.39 -7.73 -2.63
N ASN A 45 2.65 -6.85 -1.66
CA ASN A 45 4.01 -6.34 -1.37
C ASN A 45 4.92 -7.43 -0.78
N SER A 46 4.43 -8.22 0.17
CA SER A 46 5.17 -9.34 0.76
C SER A 46 5.39 -10.49 -0.23
N HIS A 47 4.48 -10.65 -1.20
CA HIS A 47 4.55 -11.67 -2.24
C HIS A 47 4.35 -11.08 -3.64
N PRO A 48 5.35 -10.38 -4.23
CA PRO A 48 5.21 -9.74 -5.55
C PRO A 48 4.91 -10.66 -6.72
N THR A 49 4.96 -11.98 -6.53
CA THR A 49 4.52 -13.00 -7.51
C THR A 49 3.07 -13.45 -7.30
N LEU A 50 2.27 -12.77 -6.47
CA LEU A 50 0.86 -13.07 -6.20
C LEU A 50 0.00 -11.90 -6.69
N THR A 51 -0.42 -11.96 -7.94
CA THR A 51 -1.25 -10.91 -8.54
C THR A 51 -2.70 -11.04 -8.09
N HIS A 52 -3.26 -9.97 -7.54
CA HIS A 52 -4.68 -9.87 -7.21
C HIS A 52 -5.44 -9.17 -8.34
N VAL A 53 -6.46 -9.83 -8.90
CA VAL A 53 -7.38 -9.26 -9.90
C VAL A 53 -8.77 -9.18 -9.29
N PHE A 54 -9.44 -8.04 -9.44
CA PHE A 54 -10.77 -7.77 -8.92
C PHE A 54 -11.68 -7.21 -10.02
N ALA A 55 -12.98 -7.50 -9.96
CA ALA A 55 -13.96 -6.75 -10.72
C ALA A 55 -14.02 -5.29 -10.22
N ALA A 56 -14.30 -4.33 -11.10
CA ALA A 56 -14.52 -2.94 -10.72
C ALA A 56 -15.76 -2.74 -9.83
N GLY A 57 -16.79 -3.56 -10.07
CA GLY A 57 -18.13 -3.42 -9.51
C GLY A 57 -19.19 -3.30 -10.62
N ASN A 58 -20.45 -3.52 -10.24
CA ASN A 58 -21.63 -3.43 -11.11
C ASN A 58 -22.58 -2.30 -10.67
N GLU A 59 -22.05 -1.28 -9.98
CA GLU A 59 -22.81 -0.30 -9.20
C GLU A 59 -22.86 1.10 -9.85
N GLN A 60 -22.59 1.22 -11.15
CA GLN A 60 -22.50 2.51 -11.87
C GLN A 60 -23.77 3.39 -11.76
N ASP A 61 -24.96 2.79 -11.82
CA ASP A 61 -26.25 3.49 -11.69
C ASP A 61 -26.72 3.66 -10.23
N ALA A 62 -25.94 3.19 -9.24
CA ALA A 62 -26.33 3.21 -7.82
C ALA A 62 -26.03 4.58 -7.16
N CYS A 63 -26.89 4.97 -6.20
CA CYS A 63 -26.64 6.13 -5.32
C CYS A 63 -26.34 7.45 -6.05
N SER A 64 -26.94 7.66 -7.22
CA SER A 64 -26.54 8.69 -8.18
C SER A 64 -26.64 10.13 -7.66
N GLY A 65 -27.56 10.42 -6.72
CA GLY A 65 -27.65 11.73 -6.07
C GLY A 65 -26.49 11.98 -5.10
N GLU A 66 -26.16 10.99 -4.27
CA GLU A 66 -25.02 11.04 -3.35
C GLU A 66 -23.68 11.07 -4.11
N LEU A 67 -23.50 10.23 -5.14
CA LEU A 67 -22.28 10.21 -5.97
C LEU A 67 -22.09 11.50 -6.78
N ALA A 68 -23.16 12.09 -7.34
CA ALA A 68 -23.08 13.40 -7.97
C ALA A 68 -22.66 14.51 -6.98
N THR A 69 -23.09 14.41 -5.72
CA THR A 69 -22.72 15.37 -4.67
C THR A 69 -21.27 15.20 -4.20
N MET A 70 -20.76 13.96 -4.14
CA MET A 70 -19.41 13.65 -3.67
C MET A 70 -18.33 13.79 -4.76
N TYR A 71 -18.62 13.37 -6.00
CA TYR A 71 -17.66 13.24 -7.09
C TYR A 71 -17.99 14.09 -8.33
N GLY A 72 -19.02 14.93 -8.26
CA GLY A 72 -19.43 15.82 -9.36
C GLY A 72 -20.14 15.13 -10.53
N HIS A 73 -20.28 13.80 -10.53
CA HIS A 73 -20.95 13.05 -11.59
C HIS A 73 -21.70 11.82 -11.03
N PRO A 74 -22.97 11.56 -11.44
CA PRO A 74 -23.87 10.57 -10.82
C PRO A 74 -23.48 9.08 -10.91
N GLY A 75 -22.29 8.73 -11.42
CA GLY A 75 -21.76 7.36 -11.43
C GLY A 75 -20.28 7.26 -11.06
N TYR A 76 -19.61 8.38 -10.77
CA TYR A 76 -18.22 8.38 -10.30
C TYR A 76 -18.13 7.95 -8.84
N GLY A 77 -17.04 7.27 -8.46
CA GLY A 77 -16.85 6.76 -7.10
C GLY A 77 -17.71 5.54 -6.76
N SER A 78 -18.23 4.83 -7.77
CA SER A 78 -19.05 3.62 -7.61
C SER A 78 -18.23 2.34 -7.37
N GLY A 79 -16.90 2.42 -7.34
CA GLY A 79 -16.01 1.29 -7.05
C GLY A 79 -16.00 0.90 -5.56
N SER A 80 -16.34 -0.36 -5.26
CA SER A 80 -16.50 -0.85 -3.87
C SER A 80 -15.24 -1.45 -3.22
N THR A 81 -14.12 -1.51 -3.95
CA THR A 81 -12.82 -2.08 -3.53
C THR A 81 -11.67 -1.18 -3.97
N ARG A 82 -10.62 -1.02 -3.15
CA ARG A 82 -9.68 0.12 -3.24
C ARG A 82 -8.20 -0.19 -3.04
N ALA A 83 -7.81 -1.43 -2.80
CA ALA A 83 -6.42 -1.88 -2.68
C ALA A 83 -5.57 -1.34 -3.84
N LYS A 84 -4.40 -0.75 -3.58
CA LYS A 84 -3.54 -0.10 -4.59
C LYS A 84 -2.82 -1.11 -5.48
N ASN A 85 -2.55 -2.31 -4.97
CA ASN A 85 -1.77 -3.36 -5.61
C ASN A 85 -2.64 -4.44 -6.30
N ALA A 86 -3.93 -4.16 -6.50
CA ALA A 86 -4.84 -5.03 -7.26
C ALA A 86 -5.12 -4.45 -8.65
N ILE A 87 -5.30 -5.34 -9.63
CA ILE A 87 -5.76 -4.97 -10.98
C ILE A 87 -7.29 -4.97 -10.98
N TYR A 88 -7.89 -3.79 -11.11
CA TYR A 88 -9.34 -3.67 -11.29
C TYR A 88 -9.72 -3.73 -12.76
N VAL A 89 -10.74 -4.53 -13.06
CA VAL A 89 -11.23 -4.77 -14.41
C VAL A 89 -12.65 -4.23 -14.53
N GLY A 90 -12.81 -3.14 -15.30
CA GLY A 90 -14.10 -2.62 -15.74
C GLY A 90 -14.68 -3.41 -16.92
N ALA A 91 -16.00 -3.32 -17.11
CA ALA A 91 -16.71 -4.01 -18.17
C ALA A 91 -17.00 -3.09 -19.37
N VAL A 92 -16.47 -3.46 -20.54
CA VAL A 92 -16.90 -2.94 -21.84
C VAL A 92 -17.78 -3.97 -22.58
N ASN A 93 -18.52 -3.52 -23.58
CA ASN A 93 -19.26 -4.38 -24.50
C ASN A 93 -18.37 -4.90 -25.65
N ALA A 94 -18.95 -5.66 -26.59
CA ALA A 94 -18.21 -6.26 -27.71
C ALA A 94 -17.52 -5.24 -28.65
N ASN A 95 -17.95 -3.97 -28.63
CA ASN A 95 -17.40 -2.89 -29.46
C ASN A 95 -16.37 -2.04 -28.68
N GLY A 96 -15.98 -2.43 -27.46
CA GLY A 96 -15.06 -1.68 -26.61
C GLY A 96 -15.68 -0.45 -25.91
N ALA A 97 -16.95 -0.14 -26.16
CA ALA A 97 -17.66 0.91 -25.43
C ALA A 97 -18.09 0.42 -24.03
N MET A 98 -18.10 1.31 -23.04
CA MET A 98 -18.42 0.98 -21.65
C MET A 98 -19.83 0.38 -21.52
N THR A 99 -20.03 -0.54 -20.57
CA THR A 99 -21.38 -0.98 -20.18
C THR A 99 -22.07 0.09 -19.33
N SER A 100 -23.37 -0.05 -19.09
CA SER A 100 -24.11 0.85 -18.18
C SER A 100 -23.97 0.49 -16.70
N PHE A 101 -23.36 -0.66 -16.39
CA PHE A 101 -23.25 -1.18 -15.02
C PHE A 101 -21.84 -1.09 -14.44
N SER A 102 -20.79 -0.99 -15.27
CA SER A 102 -19.40 -1.07 -14.81
C SER A 102 -19.07 0.09 -13.86
N SER A 103 -18.80 -0.19 -12.58
CA SER A 103 -18.44 0.87 -11.63
C SER A 103 -17.25 1.72 -12.12
N TRP A 104 -17.36 3.03 -11.97
CA TRP A 104 -16.37 4.02 -12.40
C TRP A 104 -15.64 4.64 -11.19
N GLY A 105 -14.40 5.03 -11.42
CA GLY A 105 -13.64 5.89 -10.52
C GLY A 105 -14.08 7.36 -10.57
N PRO A 106 -13.24 8.29 -10.06
CA PRO A 106 -12.04 8.00 -9.28
C PRO A 106 -12.38 7.28 -7.96
N THR A 107 -11.37 6.82 -7.23
CA THR A 107 -11.58 6.49 -5.81
C THR A 107 -11.82 7.78 -4.98
N ASP A 108 -12.20 7.60 -3.72
CA ASP A 108 -12.29 8.66 -2.70
C ASP A 108 -10.99 9.46 -2.54
N ASP A 109 -9.84 8.79 -2.65
CA ASP A 109 -8.51 9.40 -2.67
C ASP A 109 -8.02 9.74 -4.10
N GLY A 110 -8.94 9.97 -5.04
CA GLY A 110 -8.65 10.54 -6.36
C GLY A 110 -7.93 9.64 -7.37
N ARG A 111 -7.59 8.39 -7.02
CA ARG A 111 -6.86 7.48 -7.93
C ARG A 111 -7.72 7.05 -9.12
N MET A 112 -7.06 6.83 -10.25
CA MET A 112 -7.68 6.27 -11.45
C MET A 112 -8.22 4.85 -11.17
N PHE A 113 -9.49 4.63 -11.52
CA PHE A 113 -10.20 3.38 -11.35
C PHE A 113 -11.26 3.24 -12.46
N PRO A 114 -11.45 2.04 -13.05
CA PRO A 114 -10.67 0.81 -12.87
C PRO A 114 -9.26 0.92 -13.49
N THR A 115 -8.39 -0.05 -13.20
CA THR A 115 -7.01 -0.10 -13.73
C THR A 115 -6.99 -0.37 -15.24
N ILE A 116 -7.86 -1.28 -15.70
CA ILE A 116 -8.07 -1.66 -17.10
C ILE A 116 -9.56 -1.96 -17.33
N CYS A 117 -9.96 -2.09 -18.60
CA CYS A 117 -11.27 -2.63 -18.97
C CYS A 117 -11.12 -3.85 -19.87
N ALA A 118 -12.05 -4.80 -19.75
CA ALA A 118 -12.16 -5.98 -20.60
C ALA A 118 -13.62 -6.18 -21.03
N LYS A 119 -13.88 -7.02 -22.05
CA LYS A 119 -15.25 -7.36 -22.43
C LYS A 119 -15.95 -8.01 -21.23
N GLY A 120 -17.01 -7.37 -20.73
CA GLY A 120 -17.81 -7.81 -19.58
C GLY A 120 -19.31 -7.95 -19.88
N ALA A 121 -19.86 -7.23 -20.87
CA ALA A 121 -21.23 -7.48 -21.34
C ALA A 121 -21.28 -8.53 -22.45
N GLY A 122 -22.28 -9.41 -22.41
CA GLY A 122 -22.44 -10.50 -23.38
C GLY A 122 -21.22 -11.44 -23.40
N VAL A 123 -20.58 -11.61 -22.25
CA VAL A 123 -19.55 -12.65 -22.04
C VAL A 123 -20.26 -13.98 -21.85
N LEU A 124 -19.71 -14.99 -22.49
CA LEU A 124 -20.20 -16.35 -22.48
C LEU A 124 -19.27 -17.10 -21.49
N SER A 125 -19.79 -17.65 -20.37
CA SER A 125 -19.01 -17.98 -19.13
C SER A 125 -18.89 -19.48 -18.73
N THR A 126 -19.99 -20.18 -18.38
CA THR A 126 -20.17 -21.67 -18.41
C THR A 126 -21.65 -22.08 -18.62
N VAL A 127 -22.00 -23.01 -19.54
CA VAL A 127 -23.38 -23.56 -19.72
C VAL A 127 -23.47 -25.06 -20.18
N SER A 128 -24.48 -25.88 -19.80
CA SER A 128 -24.33 -27.34 -19.50
C SER A 128 -25.15 -28.43 -20.25
N GLY A 129 -24.50 -29.53 -20.71
CA GLY A 129 -25.06 -30.90 -20.89
C GLY A 129 -24.21 -31.91 -21.73
N ASN A 130 -23.77 -33.14 -21.34
CA ASN A 130 -23.71 -33.98 -20.09
C ASN A 130 -22.93 -35.32 -20.41
N ALA A 131 -22.15 -36.02 -19.56
CA ALA A 131 -22.04 -36.11 -18.08
C ALA A 131 -20.65 -36.57 -17.52
N TYR A 132 -20.09 -35.85 -16.54
CA TYR A 132 -18.85 -36.03 -15.73
C TYR A 132 -19.05 -35.18 -14.43
N TYR A 133 -18.03 -34.96 -13.56
CA TYR A 133 -18.07 -33.83 -12.60
C TYR A 133 -17.87 -32.50 -13.34
N LEU A 134 -18.98 -31.94 -13.80
CA LEU A 134 -19.04 -30.85 -14.78
C LEU A 134 -19.40 -29.50 -14.15
N PRO A 135 -19.26 -28.36 -14.86
CA PRO A 135 -19.46 -27.03 -14.29
C PRO A 135 -20.87 -26.73 -13.79
N TRP A 136 -20.99 -25.61 -13.06
CA TRP A 136 -22.23 -24.91 -12.76
C TRP A 136 -22.60 -23.91 -13.85
N VAL A 137 -23.91 -23.77 -14.10
CA VAL A 137 -24.44 -23.21 -15.34
C VAL A 137 -25.71 -22.40 -15.15
N CYS A 138 -25.74 -21.19 -15.71
CA CYS A 138 -26.92 -20.33 -15.72
C CYS A 138 -27.68 -20.40 -17.06
N SER A 139 -29.01 -20.34 -17.04
CA SER A 139 -29.80 -20.31 -18.27
C SER A 139 -29.61 -18.98 -19.01
N ALA A 140 -28.99 -19.01 -20.20
CA ALA A 140 -28.81 -17.84 -21.05
C ALA A 140 -30.14 -17.20 -21.56
N LYS A 141 -31.28 -17.88 -21.35
CA LYS A 141 -32.64 -17.38 -21.63
C LYS A 141 -33.36 -16.89 -20.36
N SER A 142 -32.95 -17.37 -19.19
CA SER A 142 -33.55 -17.09 -17.89
C SER A 142 -32.47 -16.93 -16.81
N PRO A 143 -31.73 -15.79 -16.77
CA PRO A 143 -30.57 -15.65 -15.87
C PRO A 143 -30.89 -15.63 -14.37
N ILE A 144 -32.17 -15.68 -13.98
CA ILE A 144 -32.64 -15.79 -12.59
C ILE A 144 -32.77 -17.22 -12.09
N ASP A 145 -32.74 -18.22 -12.99
CA ASP A 145 -32.93 -19.62 -12.62
C ASP A 145 -31.66 -20.17 -11.95
N ASN A 146 -31.85 -21.00 -10.92
CA ASN A 146 -30.74 -21.64 -10.20
C ASN A 146 -29.84 -22.44 -11.15
N ALA A 147 -28.54 -22.38 -10.87
CA ALA A 147 -27.56 -23.03 -11.72
C ALA A 147 -27.69 -24.56 -11.72
N VAL A 148 -27.48 -25.18 -12.88
CA VAL A 148 -27.50 -26.65 -13.06
C VAL A 148 -26.11 -27.19 -13.40
N ARG A 149 -25.93 -28.52 -13.32
CA ARG A 149 -24.69 -29.24 -13.68
C ARG A 149 -24.71 -29.62 -15.16
N ALA A 150 -23.51 -29.73 -15.79
CA ALA A 150 -23.15 -30.52 -17.01
C ALA A 150 -22.27 -29.76 -18.07
N GLU A 151 -22.02 -30.32 -19.28
CA GLU A 151 -20.92 -29.93 -20.20
C GLU A 151 -21.07 -28.57 -20.90
N ASP A 152 -19.95 -27.86 -21.04
CA ASP A 152 -19.86 -26.54 -21.64
C ASP A 152 -18.91 -26.46 -22.85
N HIS A 153 -19.24 -25.53 -23.77
CA HIS A 153 -18.67 -25.44 -25.12
C HIS A 153 -18.55 -24.00 -25.66
N LEU A 154 -19.02 -22.98 -24.94
CA LEU A 154 -19.26 -21.63 -25.49
C LEU A 154 -18.36 -20.52 -24.89
N ASN A 155 -17.47 -20.89 -23.99
CA ASN A 155 -17.33 -20.25 -22.67
C ASN A 155 -15.91 -20.56 -22.12
N ASN A 156 -15.41 -19.83 -21.12
CA ASN A 156 -13.96 -19.88 -20.79
C ASN A 156 -13.55 -19.88 -19.29
N MET A 157 -14.47 -20.02 -18.34
CA MET A 157 -14.13 -20.05 -16.90
C MET A 157 -14.95 -21.10 -16.12
N GLU A 158 -14.40 -22.30 -16.05
CA GLU A 158 -15.00 -23.50 -15.45
C GLU A 158 -15.09 -23.45 -13.91
N GLN A 159 -16.29 -23.61 -13.33
CA GLN A 159 -16.47 -23.85 -11.89
C GLN A 159 -17.15 -25.19 -11.58
N VAL A 160 -16.37 -26.14 -11.08
CA VAL A 160 -16.85 -27.38 -10.45
C VAL A 160 -16.77 -27.21 -8.93
N THR A 161 -17.79 -27.69 -8.20
CA THR A 161 -17.77 -27.75 -6.73
C THR A 161 -18.06 -29.18 -6.26
N LEU A 162 -17.31 -29.64 -5.27
CA LEU A 162 -17.47 -30.95 -4.65
C LEU A 162 -17.73 -30.74 -3.16
N ASP A 163 -18.82 -31.27 -2.64
CA ASP A 163 -19.16 -31.19 -1.22
C ASP A 163 -18.47 -32.30 -0.39
N SER A 164 -18.73 -32.31 0.92
CA SER A 164 -18.15 -33.26 1.86
C SER A 164 -18.60 -34.71 1.68
N GLU A 165 -19.75 -34.95 1.03
CA GLU A 165 -20.24 -36.29 0.72
C GLU A 165 -19.61 -36.81 -0.56
N MET A 166 -19.56 -35.97 -1.61
CA MET A 166 -18.85 -36.27 -2.87
C MET A 166 -17.35 -36.55 -2.69
N LEU A 167 -16.73 -35.97 -1.66
CA LEU A 167 -15.31 -36.17 -1.33
C LEU A 167 -15.07 -37.31 -0.32
N GLN A 168 -16.12 -37.99 0.17
CA GLN A 168 -15.97 -38.99 1.24
C GLN A 168 -15.16 -40.21 0.77
N GLY A 169 -13.97 -40.40 1.35
CA GLY A 169 -13.05 -41.49 1.00
C GLY A 169 -12.23 -41.26 -0.27
N VAL A 170 -12.45 -40.15 -0.99
CA VAL A 170 -11.69 -39.76 -2.18
C VAL A 170 -10.28 -39.33 -1.76
N LYS A 171 -9.26 -39.93 -2.38
CA LYS A 171 -7.82 -39.64 -2.08
C LYS A 171 -7.14 -38.78 -3.14
N GLU A 172 -7.71 -38.69 -4.33
CA GLU A 172 -7.18 -37.98 -5.49
C GLU A 172 -8.35 -37.46 -6.33
N VAL A 173 -8.24 -36.25 -6.87
CA VAL A 173 -9.19 -35.67 -7.82
C VAL A 173 -8.43 -35.31 -9.09
N LYS A 174 -8.66 -36.07 -10.17
CA LYS A 174 -8.04 -35.82 -11.47
C LYS A 174 -8.90 -34.84 -12.27
N VAL A 175 -8.30 -33.72 -12.68
CA VAL A 175 -8.91 -32.76 -13.62
C VAL A 175 -8.31 -32.98 -15.01
N GLU A 176 -9.14 -33.07 -16.05
CA GLU A 176 -8.72 -33.36 -17.43
C GLU A 176 -9.35 -32.34 -18.39
N VAL A 177 -8.57 -31.36 -18.85
CA VAL A 177 -9.01 -30.28 -19.72
C VAL A 177 -8.83 -30.66 -21.19
N LYS A 178 -9.88 -30.55 -22.01
CA LYS A 178 -9.89 -30.89 -23.44
C LYS A 178 -10.31 -29.69 -24.28
N GLY A 179 -9.38 -29.13 -25.05
CA GLY A 179 -9.67 -28.05 -25.99
C GLY A 179 -10.21 -28.58 -27.32
N LEU A 180 -11.35 -28.06 -27.79
CA LEU A 180 -11.97 -28.45 -29.06
C LEU A 180 -11.37 -27.71 -30.28
N ALA A 181 -11.10 -26.41 -30.16
CA ALA A 181 -10.65 -25.58 -31.28
C ALA A 181 -9.70 -24.46 -30.84
N VAL A 182 -8.45 -24.81 -30.54
CA VAL A 182 -7.41 -23.82 -30.22
C VAL A 182 -6.75 -23.35 -31.52
N HIS A 183 -7.01 -22.11 -31.92
CA HIS A 183 -6.62 -21.59 -33.25
C HIS A 183 -5.10 -21.61 -33.55
N GLN A 184 -4.24 -21.55 -32.53
CA GLN A 184 -2.78 -21.69 -32.65
C GLN A 184 -2.24 -23.01 -32.05
N GLY A 185 -3.10 -24.03 -31.88
CA GLY A 185 -2.73 -25.34 -31.33
C GLY A 185 -2.48 -25.37 -29.81
N HIS A 186 -2.03 -24.26 -29.21
CA HIS A 186 -1.74 -24.14 -27.79
C HIS A 186 -2.41 -22.92 -27.15
N GLN A 187 -2.99 -23.12 -25.97
CA GLN A 187 -3.62 -22.08 -25.15
C GLN A 187 -3.30 -22.37 -23.68
N SER A 188 -2.80 -21.35 -22.97
CA SER A 188 -2.56 -21.45 -21.53
C SER A 188 -3.87 -21.39 -20.76
N TYR A 189 -4.00 -22.22 -19.73
CA TYR A 189 -5.08 -22.18 -18.74
C TYR A 189 -4.49 -22.27 -17.32
N ALA A 190 -5.29 -21.92 -16.33
CA ALA A 190 -4.93 -22.08 -14.92
C ALA A 190 -6.07 -22.78 -14.17
N LEU A 191 -5.73 -23.82 -13.40
CA LEU A 191 -6.64 -24.44 -12.45
C LEU A 191 -6.49 -23.74 -11.10
N VAL A 192 -7.57 -23.17 -10.58
CA VAL A 192 -7.63 -22.54 -9.26
C VAL A 192 -8.73 -23.21 -8.45
N TRP A 193 -8.47 -23.46 -7.18
CA TRP A 193 -9.42 -24.13 -6.27
C TRP A 193 -9.25 -23.62 -4.84
N TYR A 194 -10.30 -23.75 -4.04
CA TYR A 194 -10.33 -23.39 -2.63
C TYR A 194 -11.32 -24.29 -1.88
N TYR A 195 -11.26 -24.28 -0.54
CA TYR A 195 -12.27 -24.91 0.30
C TYR A 195 -13.30 -23.88 0.77
N GLU A 196 -14.52 -23.99 0.26
CA GLU A 196 -15.70 -23.38 0.88
C GLU A 196 -15.86 -23.99 2.29
N ARG A 197 -15.89 -23.17 3.35
CA ARG A 197 -15.98 -23.65 4.74
C ARG A 197 -17.19 -23.04 5.44
N SER A 198 -18.11 -23.89 5.89
CA SER A 198 -19.31 -23.52 6.66
C SER A 198 -19.03 -22.92 8.06
N THR A 199 -17.77 -22.69 8.41
CA THR A 199 -17.36 -22.01 9.64
C THR A 199 -17.64 -20.51 9.55
N PRO A 200 -18.41 -19.91 10.49
CA PRO A 200 -18.59 -18.47 10.55
C PRO A 200 -17.25 -17.75 10.69
N ARG A 201 -17.05 -16.66 9.94
CA ARG A 201 -15.83 -15.85 9.96
C ARG A 201 -16.17 -14.37 10.00
N LEU A 202 -15.36 -13.60 10.72
CA LEU A 202 -15.41 -12.14 10.72
C LEU A 202 -14.18 -11.62 9.94
N ILE A 203 -14.45 -10.84 8.91
CA ILE A 203 -13.50 -10.40 7.88
C ILE A 203 -13.07 -8.94 8.10
N SER A 204 -13.95 -8.15 8.72
CA SER A 204 -13.70 -6.77 9.13
C SER A 204 -14.51 -6.47 10.39
N PRO A 205 -13.99 -5.69 11.35
CA PRO A 205 -12.62 -5.16 11.41
C PRO A 205 -11.50 -6.20 11.55
N THR A 206 -10.32 -5.85 11.03
CA THR A 206 -9.07 -6.63 11.10
C THR A 206 -8.10 -6.04 12.13
N GLY A 207 -7.04 -6.79 12.45
CA GLY A 207 -6.00 -6.31 13.36
C GLY A 207 -5.31 -5.05 12.86
N GLY A 208 -5.07 -4.09 13.75
CA GLY A 208 -4.41 -2.81 13.43
C GLY A 208 -5.33 -1.67 12.96
N MET A 209 -6.59 -1.95 12.62
CA MET A 209 -7.58 -0.92 12.30
C MET A 209 -7.76 0.09 13.43
N GLN A 210 -8.07 1.34 13.11
CA GLN A 210 -8.30 2.41 14.08
C GLN A 210 -9.70 3.00 13.90
N TYR A 211 -10.40 3.25 15.01
CA TYR A 211 -11.71 3.90 15.05
C TYR A 211 -11.81 4.92 16.19
N ALA A 212 -12.60 5.97 15.98
CA ALA A 212 -12.93 6.91 17.05
C ALA A 212 -14.06 6.38 17.96
N PRO A 213 -14.07 6.70 19.26
CA PRO A 213 -15.29 6.66 20.07
C PRO A 213 -16.43 7.42 19.36
N GLY A 214 -17.62 6.85 19.34
CA GLY A 214 -18.76 7.38 18.58
C GLY A 214 -18.66 7.18 17.06
N GLY A 215 -17.51 6.75 16.53
CA GLY A 215 -17.23 6.62 15.10
C GLY A 215 -17.92 5.43 14.43
N ALA A 216 -18.02 5.47 13.10
CA ALA A 216 -18.52 4.35 12.32
C ALA A 216 -17.43 3.27 12.17
N MET A 217 -17.78 2.01 12.43
CA MET A 217 -16.94 0.85 12.15
C MET A 217 -17.63 -0.04 11.11
N PHE A 218 -16.85 -0.74 10.28
CA PHE A 218 -17.41 -1.55 9.19
C PHE A 218 -17.24 -3.04 9.46
N VAL A 219 -18.36 -3.74 9.66
CA VAL A 219 -18.40 -5.16 9.98
C VAL A 219 -18.61 -5.97 8.69
N SER A 220 -17.83 -7.03 8.52
CA SER A 220 -17.92 -7.94 7.37
C SER A 220 -17.83 -9.38 7.83
N LEU A 221 -18.71 -10.25 7.33
CA LEU A 221 -18.97 -11.60 7.82
C LEU A 221 -19.09 -12.59 6.65
N GLU A 222 -18.60 -13.81 6.87
CA GLU A 222 -18.91 -14.98 6.04
C GLU A 222 -19.64 -16.03 6.89
N ASN A 223 -20.51 -16.82 6.26
CA ASN A 223 -21.05 -18.07 6.82
C ASN A 223 -21.72 -17.94 8.20
N LEU A 224 -22.45 -16.85 8.44
CA LEU A 224 -23.30 -16.63 9.61
C LEU A 224 -24.71 -16.24 9.17
N GLN A 225 -25.74 -16.64 9.92
CA GLN A 225 -27.15 -16.36 9.61
C GLN A 225 -27.81 -15.42 10.63
N PRO A 226 -28.67 -14.48 10.20
CA PRO A 226 -29.33 -13.50 11.07
C PRO A 226 -30.50 -14.12 11.87
N PRO A 227 -30.95 -13.51 12.98
CA PRO A 227 -30.48 -12.23 13.51
C PRO A 227 -29.05 -12.26 14.05
N TYR A 228 -28.34 -11.16 13.82
CA TYR A 228 -27.00 -10.91 14.32
C TYR A 228 -27.07 -10.07 15.59
N THR A 229 -26.40 -10.50 16.66
CA THR A 229 -26.09 -9.65 17.84
C THR A 229 -24.63 -9.27 17.77
N ILE A 230 -24.33 -7.97 17.79
CA ILE A 230 -23.00 -7.40 17.56
C ILE A 230 -22.45 -6.91 18.90
N GLU A 231 -21.28 -7.39 19.31
CA GLU A 231 -20.70 -7.10 20.61
C GLU A 231 -19.24 -6.66 20.52
N LEU A 232 -18.86 -5.66 21.30
CA LEU A 232 -17.48 -5.19 21.47
C LEU A 232 -16.92 -5.59 22.84
N SER A 233 -15.70 -6.11 22.81
CA SER A 233 -14.80 -6.17 23.95
C SER A 233 -13.80 -5.02 23.85
N TYR A 234 -13.39 -4.49 25.00
CA TYR A 234 -12.35 -3.45 25.13
C TYR A 234 -11.06 -3.98 25.78
N ASP A 235 -11.07 -5.24 26.22
CA ASP A 235 -10.12 -5.84 27.17
C ASP A 235 -9.45 -7.13 26.64
N GLY A 236 -9.43 -7.34 25.32
CA GLY A 236 -8.88 -8.55 24.70
C GLY A 236 -9.82 -9.76 24.71
N GLY A 237 -11.08 -9.57 25.13
CA GLY A 237 -12.15 -10.57 25.04
C GLY A 237 -12.59 -11.19 26.36
N ALA A 238 -12.22 -10.59 27.50
CA ALA A 238 -12.66 -11.01 28.83
C ALA A 238 -14.09 -10.56 29.13
N SER A 239 -14.46 -9.32 28.77
CA SER A 239 -15.83 -8.80 28.80
C SER A 239 -16.32 -8.45 27.39
N TRP A 240 -17.64 -8.43 27.21
CA TRP A 240 -18.31 -8.19 25.92
C TRP A 240 -19.57 -7.35 26.14
N ASN A 241 -19.73 -6.31 25.34
CA ASN A 241 -20.80 -5.31 25.46
C ASN A 241 -21.59 -5.28 24.16
N ALA A 242 -22.92 -5.42 24.23
CA ALA A 242 -23.77 -5.37 23.05
C ALA A 242 -23.86 -3.93 22.50
N VAL A 243 -23.49 -3.74 21.23
CA VAL A 243 -23.47 -2.44 20.54
C VAL A 243 -24.48 -2.33 19.40
N GLY A 244 -25.12 -3.43 19.03
CA GLY A 244 -26.15 -3.43 18.00
C GLY A 244 -26.75 -4.81 17.73
N ARG A 245 -27.89 -4.80 17.01
CA ARG A 245 -28.58 -6.01 16.58
C ARG A 245 -29.16 -5.81 15.18
N MET A 246 -29.08 -6.82 14.32
CA MET A 246 -29.45 -6.77 12.91
C MET A 246 -30.31 -7.98 12.54
N GLU A 247 -31.59 -7.77 12.24
CA GLU A 247 -32.55 -8.83 11.88
C GLU A 247 -32.43 -9.28 10.41
N ARG A 248 -31.67 -8.57 9.56
CA ARG A 248 -31.57 -8.82 8.12
C ARG A 248 -30.26 -9.49 7.73
N ASN A 249 -30.30 -10.32 6.68
CA ASN A 249 -29.11 -10.96 6.13
C ASN A 249 -28.28 -9.96 5.31
N PHE A 250 -27.43 -9.20 6.00
CA PHE A 250 -26.36 -8.41 5.39
C PHE A 250 -25.01 -8.99 5.83
N GLN A 251 -24.21 -9.47 4.87
CA GLN A 251 -22.85 -9.96 5.12
C GLN A 251 -21.85 -8.82 5.37
N HIS A 252 -22.20 -7.59 4.99
CA HIS A 252 -21.40 -6.39 5.18
C HIS A 252 -22.31 -5.29 5.71
N PHE A 253 -21.95 -4.59 6.78
CA PHE A 253 -22.76 -3.48 7.31
C PHE A 253 -21.95 -2.49 8.17
N PRO A 254 -22.34 -1.20 8.20
CA PRO A 254 -21.86 -0.28 9.21
C PRO A 254 -22.44 -0.63 10.59
N ALA A 255 -21.60 -0.53 11.60
CA ALA A 255 -21.96 -0.44 13.01
C ALA A 255 -21.31 0.83 13.60
N ARG A 256 -21.55 1.13 14.88
CA ARG A 256 -20.97 2.31 15.55
C ARG A 256 -20.22 1.87 16.81
N VAL A 257 -19.02 2.41 17.01
CA VAL A 257 -18.32 2.33 18.30
C VAL A 257 -19.06 3.27 19.26
N PRO A 258 -19.45 2.83 20.49
CA PRO A 258 -20.13 3.70 21.44
C PRO A 258 -19.37 5.02 21.71
N ALA A 259 -20.09 6.11 22.00
CA ALA A 259 -19.47 7.42 22.25
C ALA A 259 -18.68 7.46 23.57
N ASP A 260 -19.06 6.59 24.49
CA ASP A 260 -18.49 6.29 25.80
C ASP A 260 -17.52 5.10 25.77
N ALA A 261 -17.15 4.58 24.59
CA ALA A 261 -16.20 3.48 24.49
C ALA A 261 -14.80 3.90 25.00
N PRO A 262 -14.17 3.13 25.90
CA PRO A 262 -12.84 3.44 26.42
C PRO A 262 -11.78 3.28 25.33
N LEU A 263 -10.70 4.05 25.46
CA LEU A 263 -9.55 4.01 24.56
C LEU A 263 -8.72 2.74 24.78
N THR A 264 -8.37 2.01 23.72
CA THR A 264 -7.71 0.69 23.81
C THR A 264 -7.30 0.14 22.43
N ALA A 265 -6.08 -0.38 22.27
CA ALA A 265 -5.68 -1.28 21.17
C ALA A 265 -5.95 -2.77 21.45
N LYS A 266 -6.76 -3.08 22.46
CA LYS A 266 -7.23 -4.45 22.77
C LYS A 266 -8.69 -4.66 22.40
N ALA A 267 -9.27 -3.78 21.57
CA ALA A 267 -10.66 -3.91 21.16
C ALA A 267 -10.84 -5.13 20.25
N LEU A 268 -11.91 -5.89 20.49
CA LEU A 268 -12.31 -7.02 19.65
C LEU A 268 -13.80 -6.95 19.39
N VAL A 269 -14.21 -7.48 18.24
CA VAL A 269 -15.63 -7.60 17.88
C VAL A 269 -15.99 -9.08 17.77
N ARG A 270 -17.22 -9.41 18.15
CA ARG A 270 -17.86 -10.66 17.76
C ARG A 270 -19.28 -10.40 17.30
N VAL A 271 -19.75 -11.25 16.40
CA VAL A 271 -21.13 -11.29 15.93
C VAL A 271 -21.68 -12.68 16.19
N ILE A 272 -22.80 -12.74 16.90
CA ILE A 272 -23.51 -13.97 17.27
C ILE A 272 -24.74 -14.09 16.35
N GLY A 273 -24.82 -15.16 15.58
CA GLY A 273 -25.95 -15.45 14.68
C GLY A 273 -27.06 -16.26 15.35
N ALA A 274 -28.16 -16.49 14.62
CA ALA A 274 -29.38 -17.12 15.14
C ALA A 274 -29.16 -18.46 15.86
N GLY A 275 -28.26 -19.30 15.34
CA GLY A 275 -27.93 -20.61 15.90
C GLY A 275 -26.92 -20.59 17.05
N GLY A 276 -26.65 -19.44 17.68
CA GLY A 276 -25.60 -19.27 18.70
C GLY A 276 -24.17 -19.33 18.16
N GLN A 277 -24.01 -19.51 16.86
CA GLN A 277 -22.73 -19.46 16.14
C GLN A 277 -22.08 -18.09 16.29
N VAL A 278 -20.74 -18.05 16.46
CA VAL A 278 -19.99 -16.82 16.71
C VAL A 278 -18.91 -16.61 15.65
N ALA A 279 -18.94 -15.46 15.00
CA ALA A 279 -17.83 -14.94 14.19
C ALA A 279 -17.08 -13.86 14.99
N LYS A 280 -15.76 -13.99 15.19
CA LYS A 280 -14.94 -13.08 16.02
C LYS A 280 -13.76 -12.52 15.22
N SER A 281 -13.33 -11.28 15.50
CA SER A 281 -12.06 -10.76 14.97
C SER A 281 -10.86 -11.58 15.48
N ASN A 282 -9.99 -12.00 14.56
CA ASN A 282 -8.81 -12.82 14.87
C ASN A 282 -7.71 -12.07 15.64
N HIS A 283 -7.70 -10.74 15.51
CA HIS A 283 -6.71 -9.82 16.07
C HIS A 283 -7.40 -8.57 16.61
N PRO A 284 -6.79 -7.84 17.56
CA PRO A 284 -7.39 -6.64 18.12
C PRO A 284 -7.20 -5.41 17.23
N PHE A 285 -8.15 -4.49 17.34
CA PHE A 285 -8.13 -3.18 16.70
C PHE A 285 -8.09 -2.07 17.78
N THR A 286 -7.89 -0.83 17.34
CA THR A 286 -7.70 0.33 18.22
C THR A 286 -8.91 1.24 18.24
N ILE A 287 -9.28 1.68 19.44
CA ILE A 287 -10.22 2.77 19.69
C ILE A 287 -9.40 3.96 20.24
N ALA A 288 -9.35 5.06 19.49
CA ALA A 288 -8.49 6.22 19.77
C ALA A 288 -9.18 7.55 19.38
N PRO A 289 -8.92 8.66 20.09
CA PRO A 289 -9.54 9.96 19.81
C PRO A 289 -8.94 10.64 18.57
N VAL A 290 -9.68 11.60 17.99
CA VAL A 290 -9.24 12.42 16.85
C VAL A 290 -8.95 13.85 17.32
N PRO A 291 -7.82 14.49 16.91
CA PRO A 291 -7.57 15.90 17.21
C PRO A 291 -8.62 16.83 16.58
N GLU A 292 -9.21 17.71 17.38
CA GLU A 292 -10.24 18.65 16.94
C GLU A 292 -9.81 20.11 17.02
N GLY A 293 -10.43 20.98 16.22
CA GLY A 293 -10.33 22.44 16.37
C GLY A 293 -8.94 22.99 16.12
N LEU A 294 -8.21 22.38 15.16
CA LEU A 294 -6.95 22.90 14.64
C LEU A 294 -7.14 24.33 14.12
N LYS A 295 -6.28 25.25 14.57
CA LYS A 295 -6.30 26.68 14.27
C LYS A 295 -4.88 27.24 14.23
N LEU A 296 -4.69 28.27 13.41
CA LEU A 296 -3.49 29.10 13.43
C LEU A 296 -3.83 30.40 14.19
N GLU A 297 -3.09 30.70 15.25
CA GLU A 297 -3.27 31.90 16.09
C GLU A 297 -2.12 32.87 15.85
N GLY A 298 -2.43 34.12 15.53
CA GLY A 298 -1.44 35.19 15.30
C GLY A 298 -2.10 36.56 15.11
N THR A 299 -1.30 37.62 15.05
CA THR A 299 -1.77 38.97 14.76
C THR A 299 -2.03 39.17 13.27
N ALA A 300 -3.21 39.69 12.92
CA ALA A 300 -3.56 39.99 11.53
C ALA A 300 -2.51 40.92 10.89
N CYS A 301 -2.04 40.54 9.70
CA CYS A 301 -1.00 41.22 8.91
C CYS A 301 0.41 41.27 9.54
N GLY A 302 0.71 40.46 10.56
CA GLY A 302 2.09 40.18 10.98
C GLY A 302 2.73 39.04 10.17
N LEU A 303 4.04 39.09 9.95
CA LEU A 303 4.82 37.97 9.39
C LEU A 303 5.22 36.98 10.50
N ASP A 304 5.55 37.53 11.66
CA ASP A 304 6.04 36.91 12.87
C ASP A 304 4.92 36.67 13.91
N GLY A 305 5.17 35.76 14.86
CA GLY A 305 4.32 35.56 16.04
C GLY A 305 3.10 34.65 15.83
N TRP A 306 3.07 33.88 14.74
CA TRP A 306 2.06 32.85 14.52
C TRP A 306 2.32 31.60 15.38
N SER A 307 1.27 30.84 15.69
CA SER A 307 1.37 29.57 16.41
C SER A 307 0.25 28.62 16.03
N LEU A 308 0.56 27.32 15.96
CA LEU A 308 -0.42 26.28 15.67
C LEU A 308 -0.98 25.72 16.98
N ALA A 309 -2.30 25.64 17.09
CA ALA A 309 -3.00 25.14 18.26
C ALA A 309 -4.21 24.28 17.88
N TRP A 310 -4.58 23.34 18.75
CA TRP A 310 -5.79 22.51 18.61
C TRP A 310 -6.43 22.33 19.99
N LYS A 311 -7.65 21.76 20.06
CA LYS A 311 -8.24 21.36 21.34
C LYS A 311 -7.38 20.25 21.97
N PRO A 312 -7.07 20.30 23.29
CA PRO A 312 -6.41 19.19 23.97
C PRO A 312 -7.17 17.87 23.73
N VAL A 313 -6.43 16.84 23.30
CA VAL A 313 -6.99 15.52 22.99
C VAL A 313 -7.06 14.73 24.29
N GLN A 314 -8.26 14.41 24.77
CA GLN A 314 -8.42 13.64 26.00
C GLN A 314 -7.91 12.21 25.79
N GLY A 315 -6.97 11.78 26.65
CA GLY A 315 -6.35 10.45 26.59
C GLY A 315 -5.17 10.32 25.61
N ALA A 316 -4.35 11.37 25.45
CA ALA A 316 -3.06 11.31 24.77
C ALA A 316 -1.91 11.59 25.77
N GLU A 317 -0.88 10.73 25.78
CA GLU A 317 0.17 10.72 26.81
C GLU A 317 1.48 11.42 26.42
N ALA A 318 2.00 12.24 27.34
CA ALA A 318 3.41 12.60 27.36
C ALA A 318 4.24 11.37 27.80
N GLY A 319 4.81 10.67 26.83
CA GLY A 319 5.62 9.46 27.04
C GLY A 319 5.56 8.50 25.85
N GLN A 320 4.40 8.37 25.23
CA GLN A 320 4.19 7.55 24.02
C GLN A 320 3.70 8.35 22.81
N ALA A 321 3.36 9.63 22.98
CA ALA A 321 3.09 10.53 21.87
C ALA A 321 4.40 11.01 21.22
N ALA A 322 4.47 10.92 19.90
CA ALA A 322 5.62 11.29 19.08
C ALA A 322 5.21 12.26 17.97
N LEU A 323 5.84 13.42 17.93
CA LEU A 323 5.73 14.41 16.86
C LEU A 323 6.93 14.26 15.91
N ALA A 324 6.70 13.72 14.72
CA ALA A 324 7.67 13.68 13.64
C ALA A 324 7.51 14.92 12.74
N VAL A 325 8.61 15.64 12.51
CA VAL A 325 8.67 16.85 11.68
C VAL A 325 9.33 16.52 10.34
N TYR A 326 8.78 17.06 9.26
CA TYR A 326 9.31 16.95 7.90
C TYR A 326 9.33 18.36 7.28
N THR A 327 10.50 18.81 6.88
CA THR A 327 10.76 20.17 6.36
C THR A 327 10.73 20.25 4.84
N MET A 328 10.99 19.14 4.15
CA MET A 328 10.90 19.03 2.69
C MET A 328 9.46 19.20 2.16
N GLN A 329 9.33 19.42 0.84
CA GLN A 329 8.04 19.59 0.16
C GLN A 329 7.03 18.51 0.57
N SER A 330 5.88 18.96 1.07
CA SER A 330 4.80 18.08 1.50
C SER A 330 4.11 17.46 0.28
N PRO A 331 3.97 16.12 0.19
CA PRO A 331 3.24 15.50 -0.90
C PRO A 331 1.72 15.66 -0.71
N ASP A 332 0.97 15.85 -1.79
CA ASP A 332 -0.48 16.12 -1.81
C ASP A 332 -1.33 15.13 -0.98
N ASN A 333 -0.87 13.88 -0.89
CA ASN A 333 -1.55 12.79 -0.17
C ASN A 333 -1.08 12.61 1.29
N LEU A 334 -0.18 13.47 1.77
CA LEU A 334 0.45 13.45 3.10
C LEU A 334 1.13 12.11 3.44
N SER A 335 1.46 11.28 2.45
CA SER A 335 2.20 10.03 2.66
C SER A 335 3.62 10.30 3.09
N ARG A 336 4.12 9.51 4.05
CA ARG A 336 5.48 9.61 4.59
C ARG A 336 6.44 8.60 3.96
N ASP A 337 5.96 7.81 2.98
CA ASP A 337 6.73 6.76 2.30
C ASP A 337 7.88 7.38 1.48
N GLY A 338 9.11 7.30 2.00
CA GLY A 338 10.31 7.83 1.34
C GLY A 338 10.64 9.29 1.66
N LEU A 339 9.93 9.94 2.57
CA LEU A 339 10.30 11.27 3.07
C LEU A 339 11.41 11.17 4.14
N ARG A 340 12.41 12.07 4.09
CA ARG A 340 13.37 12.28 5.18
C ARG A 340 12.64 12.90 6.37
N VAL A 341 12.62 12.19 7.50
CA VAL A 341 12.18 12.77 8.78
C VAL A 341 13.27 13.70 9.31
N ARG A 342 12.91 14.94 9.63
CA ARG A 342 13.85 15.96 10.13
C ARG A 342 14.18 15.75 11.60
N GLN A 343 13.16 15.45 12.41
CA GLN A 343 13.31 15.03 13.81
C GLN A 343 12.04 14.30 14.28
N VAL A 344 12.19 13.41 15.28
CA VAL A 344 11.07 12.83 16.05
C VAL A 344 11.20 13.29 17.50
N MET A 345 10.20 14.02 18.00
CA MET A 345 10.09 14.47 19.39
C MET A 345 9.11 13.57 20.13
N MET A 346 9.62 12.69 21.00
CA MET A 346 8.82 11.78 21.83
C MET A 346 8.64 12.37 23.24
N GLY A 347 7.45 12.23 23.83
CA GLY A 347 7.08 12.86 25.09
C GLY A 347 7.79 12.34 26.36
N ASP A 348 8.57 11.26 26.24
CA ASP A 348 9.50 10.74 27.25
C ASP A 348 10.90 11.38 27.16
N VAL A 349 11.31 11.80 25.95
CA VAL A 349 12.59 12.46 25.66
C VAL A 349 12.49 14.00 25.76
N VAL A 350 11.32 14.57 25.51
CA VAL A 350 11.09 16.03 25.44
C VAL A 350 10.17 16.49 26.57
N GLY A 351 10.70 17.30 27.49
CA GLY A 351 9.95 17.86 28.62
C GLY A 351 10.15 19.38 28.79
N PRO A 352 9.61 20.00 29.86
CA PRO A 352 9.60 21.46 30.03
C PRO A 352 10.98 22.14 30.16
N SER A 353 12.05 21.36 30.36
CA SER A 353 13.44 21.81 30.41
C SER A 353 14.24 21.50 29.14
N THR A 354 13.65 20.81 28.16
CA THR A 354 14.28 20.53 26.86
C THR A 354 14.29 21.81 26.02
N PRO A 355 15.43 22.24 25.45
CA PRO A 355 15.47 23.41 24.59
C PRO A 355 14.53 23.28 23.38
N SER A 356 13.89 24.40 22.99
CA SER A 356 13.09 24.47 21.78
C SER A 356 13.91 24.07 20.55
N CYS A 357 13.41 23.13 19.76
CA CYS A 357 13.97 22.82 18.45
C CYS A 357 13.45 23.85 17.43
N THR A 358 14.34 24.35 16.58
CA THR A 358 14.00 25.27 15.49
C THR A 358 14.22 24.58 14.16
N PHE A 359 13.24 24.67 13.27
CA PHE A 359 13.29 24.13 11.91
C PHE A 359 12.93 25.24 10.93
N VAL A 360 13.52 25.20 9.74
CA VAL A 360 13.16 26.04 8.59
C VAL A 360 12.60 25.11 7.52
N SER A 361 11.62 25.58 6.74
CA SER A 361 11.10 24.79 5.63
C SER A 361 12.13 24.70 4.49
N GLU A 362 12.14 23.53 3.85
CA GLU A 362 12.93 23.16 2.67
C GLU A 362 11.99 22.94 1.47
N ALA A 363 10.76 23.46 1.53
CA ALA A 363 9.68 23.31 0.55
C ALA A 363 9.48 24.60 -0.29
N GLU A 364 9.09 24.45 -1.56
CA GLU A 364 8.85 25.59 -2.47
C GLU A 364 7.69 26.48 -1.99
N ASP A 365 6.70 25.87 -1.32
CA ASP A 365 5.55 26.55 -0.71
C ASP A 365 5.80 27.01 0.75
N GLY A 366 6.98 26.76 1.32
CA GLY A 366 7.30 27.03 2.72
C GLY A 366 6.59 26.10 3.73
N GLY A 367 5.93 25.03 3.25
CA GLY A 367 5.19 24.07 4.06
C GLY A 367 6.07 23.24 5.01
N VAL A 368 5.45 22.75 6.08
CA VAL A 368 6.07 21.82 7.04
C VAL A 368 5.05 20.74 7.39
N LEU A 369 5.37 19.48 7.09
CA LEU A 369 4.51 18.35 7.43
C LEU A 369 4.79 17.90 8.87
N LEU A 370 3.75 17.93 9.70
CA LEU A 370 3.76 17.47 11.08
C LEU A 370 2.96 16.17 11.20
N TYR A 371 3.60 15.10 11.66
CA TYR A 371 2.94 13.82 11.91
C TYR A 371 2.93 13.49 13.39
N PHE A 372 1.73 13.38 13.96
CA PHE A 372 1.50 12.98 15.33
C PHE A 372 1.13 11.50 15.39
N ALA A 373 1.87 10.73 16.19
CA ALA A 373 1.49 9.39 16.62
C ALA A 373 1.32 9.36 18.16
N SER A 374 0.53 8.43 18.68
CA SER A 374 0.49 8.09 20.10
C SER A 374 0.39 6.58 20.28
N GLY A 375 1.20 6.03 21.18
CA GLY A 375 1.03 4.67 21.69
C GLY A 375 -0.08 4.55 22.74
N ASP A 376 -0.36 3.31 23.15
CA ASP A 376 -1.35 2.96 24.17
C ASP A 376 -0.89 3.27 25.60
N SER A 377 -1.38 4.36 26.18
CA SER A 377 -2.03 4.29 27.50
C SER A 377 -2.97 5.47 27.76
N GLY A 378 -3.89 5.30 28.71
CA GLY A 378 -5.04 6.19 28.93
C GLY A 378 -4.84 7.21 30.04
N VAL A 379 -3.78 8.01 29.98
CA VAL A 379 -3.48 9.10 30.93
C VAL A 379 -3.38 10.45 30.20
N GLU A 380 -3.50 11.56 30.92
CA GLU A 380 -3.58 12.92 30.38
C GLU A 380 -2.21 13.62 30.29
N GLY A 381 -2.00 14.44 29.25
CA GLY A 381 -0.78 15.24 29.05
C GLY A 381 -1.02 16.53 28.27
N GLY A 382 -0.05 17.44 28.34
CA GLY A 382 -0.03 18.68 27.53
C GLY A 382 0.65 18.45 26.18
N GLY A 383 0.07 18.98 25.10
CA GLY A 383 0.64 18.88 23.75
C GLY A 383 1.74 19.91 23.46
N TRP A 384 2.43 19.73 22.32
CA TRP A 384 3.43 20.66 21.81
C TRP A 384 2.83 22.01 21.40
N LYS A 385 3.57 23.10 21.62
CA LYS A 385 3.30 24.41 21.03
C LYS A 385 4.39 24.75 20.01
N ALA A 386 4.00 24.98 18.77
CA ALA A 386 4.88 25.58 17.75
C ALA A 386 4.77 27.11 17.77
N VAL A 387 5.89 27.79 17.56
CA VAL A 387 5.94 29.19 17.10
C VAL A 387 6.37 29.16 15.64
N VAL A 388 5.69 29.92 14.79
CA VAL A 388 5.92 29.98 13.35
C VAL A 388 6.26 31.42 12.98
N ASP A 389 7.27 31.57 12.14
CA ASP A 389 7.87 32.84 11.74
C ASP A 389 8.33 32.73 10.28
N MET A 390 8.35 33.83 9.53
CA MET A 390 8.74 33.88 8.13
C MET A 390 10.20 34.31 7.98
N VAL A 391 11.08 33.35 7.72
CA VAL A 391 12.50 33.62 7.42
C VAL A 391 12.71 33.90 5.93
N PRO A 392 13.69 34.75 5.55
CA PRO A 392 14.08 34.91 4.15
C PRO A 392 14.56 33.58 3.55
N SER A 393 14.11 33.27 2.33
CA SER A 393 14.59 32.11 1.57
C SER A 393 16.08 32.25 1.24
N MET A 394 16.81 31.14 1.38
CA MET A 394 18.27 31.08 1.20
C MET A 394 18.65 29.71 0.67
N ASN A 395 19.23 29.66 -0.53
CA ASN A 395 19.92 28.47 -1.07
C ASN A 395 21.44 28.76 -1.12
N PRO A 396 22.18 28.49 -0.02
CA PRO A 396 23.64 28.49 -0.02
C PRO A 396 24.28 27.17 -0.47
N ILE A 397 23.65 26.00 -0.35
CA ILE A 397 24.27 24.69 -0.61
C ILE A 397 23.49 23.82 -1.59
N ALA A 398 24.16 22.89 -2.26
CA ALA A 398 23.55 21.80 -3.00
C ALA A 398 24.46 20.59 -3.09
N LEU A 399 23.83 19.42 -3.25
CA LEU A 399 24.46 18.13 -3.50
C LEU A 399 24.59 17.91 -5.01
N THR A 400 25.73 18.29 -5.60
CA THR A 400 25.93 18.22 -7.06
C THR A 400 26.37 16.85 -7.57
N GLY A 401 26.70 15.91 -6.68
CA GLY A 401 27.11 14.56 -7.05
C GLY A 401 27.49 13.68 -5.86
N VAL A 402 27.46 12.36 -6.06
CA VAL A 402 27.83 11.35 -5.05
C VAL A 402 28.74 10.30 -5.68
N GLU A 403 29.89 10.05 -5.06
CA GLU A 403 30.95 9.17 -5.54
C GLU A 403 31.19 8.02 -4.55
N ALA A 404 30.58 6.86 -4.78
CA ALA A 404 30.66 5.70 -3.88
C ALA A 404 30.95 4.38 -4.63
N THR A 405 31.94 4.38 -5.52
CA THR A 405 32.32 3.21 -6.33
C THR A 405 33.79 2.84 -6.14
N ARG A 406 34.07 1.54 -5.98
CA ARG A 406 35.45 1.01 -5.93
C ARG A 406 35.54 -0.31 -6.69
N LEU A 407 36.63 -0.46 -7.45
CA LEU A 407 36.96 -1.75 -8.10
C LEU A 407 37.79 -2.64 -7.16
N GLY A 408 37.56 -3.95 -7.18
CA GLY A 408 38.36 -4.90 -6.41
C GLY A 408 37.98 -6.38 -6.56
N GLY A 409 38.87 -7.26 -6.10
CA GLY A 409 38.78 -8.69 -6.31
C GLY A 409 38.03 -9.48 -5.23
N ASP A 410 37.89 -8.92 -4.04
CA ASP A 410 37.58 -9.63 -2.79
C ASP A 410 36.08 -9.94 -2.64
N ALA A 411 35.67 -10.57 -1.54
CA ALA A 411 34.26 -10.87 -1.27
C ALA A 411 33.45 -9.62 -0.85
N GLU A 412 34.11 -8.71 -0.14
CA GLU A 412 33.56 -7.49 0.41
C GLU A 412 34.69 -6.47 0.59
N ALA A 413 34.37 -5.18 0.55
CA ALA A 413 35.31 -4.11 0.85
C ALA A 413 34.61 -2.92 1.49
N ASN A 414 35.38 -2.07 2.16
CA ASN A 414 34.91 -0.76 2.59
C ASN A 414 35.05 0.26 1.44
N ILE A 415 34.01 1.04 1.19
CA ILE A 415 33.85 1.94 0.05
C ILE A 415 33.70 3.37 0.59
N PRO A 416 34.66 4.27 0.34
CA PRO A 416 34.49 5.68 0.68
C PRO A 416 33.24 6.26 0.02
N VAL A 417 32.49 7.09 0.73
CA VAL A 417 31.37 7.85 0.19
C VAL A 417 31.83 9.30 0.04
N GLY A 418 32.07 9.71 -1.20
CA GLY A 418 32.30 11.10 -1.56
C GLY A 418 31.00 11.83 -1.85
N VAL A 419 30.83 13.04 -1.34
CA VAL A 419 29.72 13.95 -1.66
C VAL A 419 30.27 15.26 -2.21
N ARG A 420 29.78 15.68 -3.38
CA ARG A 420 30.11 16.99 -3.97
C ARG A 420 29.12 18.00 -3.44
N VAL A 421 29.63 19.00 -2.73
CA VAL A 421 28.83 20.09 -2.18
C VAL A 421 29.25 21.39 -2.86
N LEU A 422 28.29 22.06 -3.49
CA LEU A 422 28.44 23.40 -4.03
C LEU A 422 27.96 24.42 -2.99
N ASN A 423 28.86 25.22 -2.44
CA ASN A 423 28.51 26.43 -1.70
C ASN A 423 28.41 27.62 -2.68
N ARG A 424 27.20 28.15 -2.86
CA ARG A 424 26.86 29.28 -3.74
C ARG A 424 27.23 30.64 -3.14
N TRP A 425 27.43 30.74 -1.82
CA TRP A 425 27.72 31.99 -1.14
C TRP A 425 29.21 32.31 -1.09
N LYS A 426 29.49 33.60 -0.88
CA LYS A 426 30.85 34.15 -0.70
C LYS A 426 31.52 33.73 0.63
N TYR A 427 30.76 33.13 1.54
CA TYR A 427 31.22 32.78 2.89
C TYR A 427 31.09 31.27 3.14
N PRO A 428 32.05 30.62 3.83
CA PRO A 428 31.94 29.21 4.18
C PRO A 428 30.67 28.91 4.98
N GLN A 429 30.03 27.76 4.72
CA GLN A 429 28.94 27.26 5.54
C GLN A 429 29.49 26.33 6.61
N SER A 430 29.07 26.49 7.87
CA SER A 430 29.56 25.70 8.98
C SER A 430 28.56 24.63 9.43
N ASN A 431 29.09 23.48 9.85
CA ASN A 431 28.33 22.34 10.37
C ASN A 431 27.23 21.82 9.41
N VAL A 432 27.52 21.73 8.11
CA VAL A 432 26.61 21.09 7.14
C VAL A 432 26.56 19.59 7.44
N VAL A 433 25.40 19.08 7.84
CA VAL A 433 25.19 17.68 8.16
C VAL A 433 24.96 16.89 6.87
N VAL A 434 25.52 15.68 6.80
CA VAL A 434 25.35 14.76 5.67
C VAL A 434 24.71 13.49 6.19
N ASN A 435 23.48 13.24 5.75
CA ASN A 435 22.71 12.04 6.04
C ASN A 435 22.88 11.06 4.88
N VAL A 436 23.23 9.80 5.17
CA VAL A 436 23.24 8.72 4.17
C VAL A 436 22.24 7.65 4.62
N ILE A 437 21.13 7.53 3.89
CA ILE A 437 19.94 6.76 4.26
C ILE A 437 19.79 5.59 3.29
N GLY A 438 19.73 4.36 3.80
CA GLY A 438 19.48 3.15 3.03
C GLY A 438 18.04 2.67 3.16
N GLU A 439 17.68 1.59 2.45
CA GLU A 439 16.31 1.04 2.41
C GLU A 439 15.75 0.62 3.78
N ASN A 440 16.60 0.42 4.79
CA ASN A 440 16.23 0.01 6.15
C ASN A 440 16.61 1.05 7.22
N GLY A 441 16.82 2.31 6.83
CA GLY A 441 17.20 3.42 7.73
C GLY A 441 18.61 3.96 7.50
N TYR A 442 19.09 4.78 8.43
CA TYR A 442 20.41 5.43 8.33
C TYR A 442 21.55 4.42 8.19
N LEU A 443 22.39 4.63 7.18
CA LEU A 443 23.67 3.95 7.00
C LEU A 443 24.81 4.72 7.66
N MET A 444 24.75 6.06 7.61
CA MET A 444 25.78 6.96 8.14
C MET A 444 25.22 8.37 8.39
N LEU A 445 25.84 9.08 9.33
CA LEU A 445 25.62 10.49 9.64
C LEU A 445 26.99 11.14 9.88
N ASP A 446 27.26 12.28 9.27
CA ASP A 446 28.51 13.04 9.45
C ASP A 446 28.24 14.56 9.41
N THR A 447 29.20 15.38 9.85
CA THR A 447 29.08 16.85 9.90
C THR A 447 30.31 17.52 9.29
N LEU A 448 30.14 18.11 8.11
CA LEU A 448 31.13 18.96 7.46
C LEU A 448 31.26 20.26 8.25
N LYS A 449 32.32 20.36 9.07
CA LYS A 449 32.57 21.51 9.95
C LYS A 449 32.62 22.84 9.20
N GLU A 450 33.16 22.84 7.99
CA GLU A 450 33.25 24.00 7.10
C GLU A 450 33.17 23.54 5.64
N VAL A 451 32.31 24.18 4.86
CA VAL A 451 32.14 24.01 3.42
C VAL A 451 32.50 25.32 2.74
N ALA A 452 33.70 25.40 2.17
CA ALA A 452 34.22 26.62 1.52
C ALA A 452 33.42 27.00 0.25
N PRO A 453 33.40 28.29 -0.15
CA PRO A 453 32.76 28.76 -1.39
C PRO A 453 33.21 28.00 -2.66
N GLY A 454 32.26 27.68 -3.53
CA GLY A 454 32.47 26.85 -4.73
C GLY A 454 32.09 25.38 -4.54
N GLU A 455 32.37 24.54 -5.54
CA GLU A 455 32.18 23.08 -5.42
C GLU A 455 33.43 22.41 -4.84
N ALA A 456 33.24 21.53 -3.85
CA ALA A 456 34.28 20.64 -3.35
C ALA A 456 33.73 19.23 -3.05
N LEU A 457 34.61 18.23 -3.14
CA LEU A 457 34.32 16.83 -2.82
C LEU A 457 34.76 16.53 -1.38
N TYR A 458 33.83 16.10 -0.54
CA TYR A 458 34.07 15.70 0.85
C TYR A 458 33.87 14.19 0.97
N THR A 459 34.80 13.49 1.63
CA THR A 459 34.55 12.08 2.04
C THR A 459 33.87 12.10 3.40
N VAL A 460 32.74 11.40 3.53
CA VAL A 460 31.96 11.36 4.77
C VAL A 460 32.11 10.02 5.49
N GLY A 461 32.34 10.12 6.81
CA GLY A 461 32.60 9.02 7.74
C GLY A 461 33.70 8.04 7.30
N ASP A 462 33.64 6.82 7.84
CA ASP A 462 34.59 5.74 7.52
C ASP A 462 34.28 5.02 6.19
N GLY A 463 33.18 5.37 5.51
CA GLY A 463 32.69 4.68 4.31
C GLY A 463 31.75 3.50 4.60
N LEU A 464 31.24 2.88 3.54
CA LEU A 464 30.24 1.80 3.60
C LEU A 464 30.84 0.43 3.26
N LYS A 465 30.53 -0.57 4.08
CA LYS A 465 30.91 -1.97 3.84
C LYS A 465 29.98 -2.61 2.79
N VAL A 466 30.48 -2.80 1.57
CA VAL A 466 29.73 -3.34 0.43
C VAL A 466 30.27 -4.71 0.01
N ARG A 467 29.36 -5.65 -0.29
CA ARG A 467 29.72 -6.96 -0.85
C ARG A 467 29.85 -6.91 -2.36
N ARG A 468 30.76 -7.71 -2.91
CA ARG A 468 31.04 -7.69 -4.35
C ARG A 468 29.81 -8.13 -5.15
N ALA A 469 29.42 -7.33 -6.13
CA ALA A 469 28.20 -7.49 -6.94
C ALA A 469 26.86 -7.40 -6.16
N GLU A 470 26.86 -6.82 -4.95
CA GLU A 470 25.64 -6.50 -4.20
C GLU A 470 25.59 -4.97 -3.92
N PRO A 471 25.14 -4.14 -4.89
CA PRO A 471 24.97 -2.69 -4.70
C PRO A 471 24.09 -2.35 -3.50
N VAL A 472 24.50 -1.37 -2.71
CA VAL A 472 23.69 -0.80 -1.63
C VAL A 472 23.04 0.49 -2.14
N PHE A 473 21.71 0.53 -2.22
CA PHE A 473 20.97 1.76 -2.52
C PHE A 473 21.09 2.75 -1.35
N MET A 474 21.28 4.03 -1.67
CA MET A 474 21.30 5.10 -0.68
C MET A 474 20.74 6.42 -1.21
N GLN A 475 19.97 7.10 -0.39
CA GLN A 475 19.58 8.51 -0.52
C GLN A 475 20.56 9.32 0.33
N VAL A 476 21.26 10.27 -0.27
CA VAL A 476 22.15 11.20 0.43
C VAL A 476 21.42 12.54 0.51
N ALA A 477 21.40 13.14 1.70
CA ALA A 477 20.78 14.44 1.95
C ALA A 477 21.73 15.35 2.74
N LEU A 478 21.85 16.60 2.30
CA LEU A 478 22.52 17.66 3.05
C LEU A 478 21.52 18.38 3.96
N GLU A 479 21.99 18.85 5.11
CA GLU A 479 21.20 19.72 5.98
C GLU A 479 22.08 20.87 6.51
N GLY A 480 21.58 22.10 6.44
CA GLY A 480 22.31 23.29 6.84
C GLY A 480 21.40 24.49 7.01
N ASN A 481 21.94 25.70 6.81
CA ASN A 481 21.16 26.94 6.76
C ASN A 481 20.60 27.16 5.33
N ASP A 482 19.88 26.17 4.83
CA ASP A 482 19.29 26.14 3.49
C ASP A 482 17.77 25.98 3.57
N THR A 483 17.06 26.60 2.63
CA THR A 483 15.59 26.60 2.53
C THR A 483 15.09 26.00 1.22
N GLU A 484 15.96 25.39 0.42
CA GLU A 484 15.63 24.76 -0.86
C GLU A 484 16.04 23.28 -0.81
N GLY A 485 15.07 22.40 -0.57
CA GLY A 485 15.32 20.96 -0.47
C GLY A 485 15.61 20.30 -1.82
N ALA A 486 15.18 20.91 -2.94
CA ALA A 486 15.14 20.24 -4.24
C ALA A 486 16.51 19.88 -4.82
N ASP A 487 17.58 20.60 -4.44
CA ASP A 487 18.95 20.32 -4.87
C ASP A 487 19.88 19.88 -3.73
N ASN A 488 19.34 19.62 -2.54
CA ASN A 488 20.06 19.12 -1.37
C ASN A 488 19.94 17.60 -1.15
N GLU A 489 19.16 16.89 -1.97
CA GLU A 489 19.04 15.41 -1.93
C GLU A 489 19.41 14.72 -3.25
N MET A 490 20.08 13.56 -3.17
CA MET A 490 20.46 12.75 -4.34
C MET A 490 20.40 11.25 -4.03
N ASN A 491 19.78 10.50 -4.93
CA ASN A 491 19.80 9.03 -4.90
C ASN A 491 21.08 8.50 -5.57
N ALA A 492 21.69 7.48 -4.97
CA ALA A 492 22.95 6.88 -5.43
C ALA A 492 23.00 5.37 -5.08
N TYR A 493 24.10 4.73 -5.47
CA TYR A 493 24.46 3.38 -5.04
C TYR A 493 25.91 3.36 -4.56
N ALA A 494 26.17 2.68 -3.43
CA ALA A 494 27.51 2.25 -3.07
C ALA A 494 27.80 0.91 -3.75
N ILE A 495 28.85 0.84 -4.58
CA ILE A 495 29.15 -0.31 -5.45
C ILE A 495 30.59 -0.80 -5.29
N TYR A 496 30.71 -2.12 -5.12
CA TYR A 496 31.97 -2.86 -5.16
C TYR A 496 31.88 -3.98 -6.20
N ASP A 497 32.76 -3.95 -7.21
CA ASP A 497 32.80 -4.98 -8.26
C ASP A 497 34.21 -5.15 -8.86
N ARG A 498 34.42 -6.17 -9.68
CA ARG A 498 35.61 -6.34 -10.53
C ARG A 498 35.48 -5.58 -11.85
N TYR A 499 34.27 -5.29 -12.30
CA TYR A 499 33.99 -4.64 -13.59
C TYR A 499 33.68 -3.15 -13.45
N CYS A 500 34.00 -2.37 -14.48
CA CYS A 500 33.72 -0.94 -14.52
C CYS A 500 32.21 -0.66 -14.35
N VAL A 501 31.88 0.23 -13.42
CA VAL A 501 30.51 0.65 -13.15
C VAL A 501 30.08 1.68 -14.22
N PRO A 502 28.88 1.58 -14.81
CA PRO A 502 28.36 2.60 -15.73
C PRO A 502 28.20 3.96 -15.04
N SER A 503 28.53 5.06 -15.74
CA SER A 503 28.35 6.43 -15.25
C SER A 503 26.88 6.86 -15.11
N GLN A 504 25.95 6.12 -15.74
CA GLN A 504 24.52 6.26 -15.54
C GLN A 504 23.98 4.96 -14.94
N LEU A 505 23.53 5.04 -13.68
CA LEU A 505 22.89 3.95 -12.96
C LEU A 505 21.37 4.17 -12.93
N PRO A 506 20.54 3.11 -13.03
CA PRO A 506 19.09 3.25 -12.96
C PRO A 506 18.65 3.51 -11.51
N LEU A 507 18.51 4.79 -11.15
CA LEU A 507 18.04 5.25 -9.84
C LEU A 507 16.53 4.97 -9.67
N LYS A 508 16.20 3.68 -9.48
CA LYS A 508 14.86 3.07 -9.60
C LYS A 508 14.30 3.19 -11.04
N GLY A 509 13.15 2.55 -11.29
CA GLY A 509 12.41 2.64 -12.57
C GLY A 509 12.86 1.72 -13.72
N LEU A 510 14.16 1.60 -14.00
CA LEU A 510 14.70 0.87 -15.17
C LEU A 510 15.25 -0.53 -14.85
N SER A 511 15.06 -1.49 -15.76
CA SER A 511 15.53 -2.87 -15.67
C SER A 511 16.08 -3.36 -17.00
N LEU A 512 17.23 -4.06 -16.98
CA LEU A 512 17.79 -4.68 -18.19
C LEU A 512 16.88 -5.84 -18.66
N HIS A 513 16.15 -5.64 -19.75
CA HIS A 513 15.20 -6.62 -20.30
C HIS A 513 15.91 -7.82 -20.93
N SER A 514 16.95 -7.57 -21.72
CA SER A 514 17.72 -8.59 -22.42
C SER A 514 19.17 -8.16 -22.60
N LEU A 515 20.04 -9.11 -22.93
CA LEU A 515 21.44 -8.88 -23.29
C LEU A 515 21.72 -9.53 -24.65
N GLY A 516 22.11 -8.71 -25.64
CA GLY A 516 22.53 -9.17 -26.96
C GLY A 516 24.05 -9.30 -27.08
N VAL A 517 24.52 -10.44 -27.59
CA VAL A 517 25.93 -10.63 -27.97
C VAL A 517 25.97 -11.30 -29.34
N PHE A 518 26.57 -10.63 -30.33
CA PHE A 518 26.39 -10.95 -31.75
C PHE A 518 24.89 -11.08 -32.11
N ASN A 519 24.49 -12.08 -32.90
CA ASN A 519 23.10 -12.33 -33.28
C ASN A 519 22.31 -13.14 -32.22
N THR A 520 22.81 -13.24 -30.98
CA THR A 520 22.17 -14.02 -29.91
C THR A 520 21.71 -13.11 -28.78
N GLN A 521 20.40 -12.96 -28.66
CA GLN A 521 19.74 -12.23 -27.58
C GLN A 521 19.35 -13.20 -26.47
N LYS A 522 19.74 -12.90 -25.22
CA LYS A 522 19.31 -13.63 -24.04
C LYS A 522 18.43 -12.73 -23.17
N GLU A 523 17.17 -13.11 -23.03
CA GLU A 523 16.24 -12.49 -22.09
C GLU A 523 16.75 -12.66 -20.65
N LEU A 524 16.63 -11.58 -19.87
CA LEU A 524 16.98 -11.53 -18.46
C LEU A 524 15.72 -11.54 -17.60
N SER A 525 15.87 -11.82 -16.31
CA SER A 525 14.72 -11.85 -15.40
C SER A 525 14.16 -10.45 -15.19
N SER A 526 12.87 -10.25 -15.47
CA SER A 526 12.13 -9.02 -15.19
C SER A 526 11.88 -8.74 -13.70
N SER A 527 12.37 -9.61 -12.80
CA SER A 527 12.25 -9.46 -11.35
C SER A 527 13.15 -8.34 -10.81
N LYS A 528 12.54 -7.22 -10.42
CA LYS A 528 13.18 -6.08 -9.74
C LYS A 528 13.81 -6.56 -8.42
N THR A 529 15.14 -6.63 -8.36
CA THR A 529 15.90 -7.24 -7.25
C THR A 529 17.03 -6.35 -6.70
N GLY A 530 17.11 -5.09 -7.14
CA GLY A 530 18.10 -4.09 -6.68
C GLY A 530 19.54 -4.31 -7.18
N ALA A 531 19.97 -5.56 -7.34
CA ALA A 531 21.34 -5.93 -7.73
C ALA A 531 21.46 -6.40 -9.19
N MET A 532 22.52 -5.98 -9.89
CA MET A 532 22.87 -6.46 -11.24
C MET A 532 23.47 -7.88 -11.19
N ARG A 533 22.61 -8.89 -10.97
CA ARG A 533 23.04 -10.30 -10.94
C ARG A 533 22.93 -10.95 -12.32
N TYR A 534 24.06 -11.09 -13.01
CA TYR A 534 24.19 -11.95 -14.19
C TYR A 534 25.18 -13.10 -13.94
N ALA A 535 24.76 -14.32 -14.29
CA ALA A 535 25.60 -15.52 -14.24
C ALA A 535 25.56 -16.21 -15.61
N LEU A 536 26.66 -16.13 -16.36
CA LEU A 536 26.86 -16.93 -17.56
C LEU A 536 27.36 -18.32 -17.14
N THR A 537 26.42 -19.19 -16.79
CA THR A 537 26.70 -20.59 -16.37
C THR A 537 27.33 -21.43 -17.49
N GLU A 538 27.19 -21.00 -18.74
CA GLU A 538 27.87 -21.58 -19.90
C GLU A 538 28.40 -20.47 -20.83
N PRO A 539 29.59 -20.63 -21.45
CA PRO A 539 30.10 -19.70 -22.44
C PRO A 539 29.30 -19.81 -23.75
N GLN A 540 28.75 -18.68 -24.21
CA GLN A 540 28.04 -18.57 -25.49
C GLN A 540 28.95 -18.99 -26.66
N LYS A 541 28.62 -20.11 -27.32
CA LYS A 541 29.37 -20.60 -28.49
C LYS A 541 28.89 -19.89 -29.76
N SER A 542 29.84 -19.29 -30.49
CA SER A 542 29.58 -18.70 -31.81
C SER A 542 29.12 -19.76 -32.82
N THR A 543 27.84 -19.74 -33.20
CA THR A 543 27.27 -20.64 -34.21
C THR A 543 27.27 -19.99 -35.60
N GLY A 544 28.45 -19.99 -36.23
CA GLY A 544 28.58 -19.99 -37.69
C GLY A 544 28.37 -18.67 -38.43
N MET A 545 29.48 -18.03 -38.79
CA MET A 545 29.52 -17.36 -40.09
C MET A 545 29.24 -18.40 -41.20
N ARG A 546 28.24 -18.13 -42.06
CA ARG A 546 28.23 -18.65 -43.43
C ARG A 546 28.27 -17.47 -44.39
N ARG A 547 29.17 -17.55 -45.37
CA ARG A 547 29.21 -16.63 -46.50
C ARG A 547 28.08 -16.96 -47.47
N MET A 548 27.17 -16.03 -47.70
CA MET A 548 27.04 -15.36 -49.00
C MET A 548 26.34 -14.02 -48.82
#